data_AF-A0A2E7HGK9-F1
#
_entry.id   AF-A0A2E7HGK9-F1
#
_cell.length_a   1.000
_cell.length_b   1.000
_cell.length_c   1.000
_cell.angle_alpha   90.00
_cell.angle_beta   90.00
_cell.angle_gamma   90.00
#
_symmetry.space_group_name_H-M   'P 1'
#
loop_
_entity.id
_entity.type
_entity.pdbx_description
1 polymer ?
#
loop_
_entity_poly.entity_id
_entity_poly.type
_entity_poly.pdbx_seq_one_letter_code
_entity_poly.pdbx_strand_id
1 'polypeptide(L)'
;MLWRRYLLIGLALSLAACAQPARVGQMIHHPTETQVASVPDNVKGGIELVDVIGGQETDPLSMSEVGNLEFREALCSSFDVYGLIGYGDDVPLAMTAHLIELE
;
A
#
# COMPACT_ATOMS: atom_id res chain seq x y z
N MET A 1 -3.93 39.78 -19.89
CA MET A 1 -4.69 38.51 -19.93
C MET A 1 -3.86 37.27 -19.59
N LEU A 2 -2.56 37.19 -19.96
CA LEU A 2 -1.70 36.04 -19.64
C LEU A 2 -1.51 35.77 -18.14
N TRP A 3 -1.32 36.80 -17.31
CA TRP A 3 -1.17 36.67 -15.85
C TRP A 3 -2.33 35.89 -15.21
N ARG A 4 -3.58 36.23 -15.58
CA ARG A 4 -4.77 35.59 -15.01
C ARG A 4 -4.81 34.08 -15.31
N ARG A 5 -4.26 33.66 -16.46
CA ARG A 5 -4.11 32.23 -16.80
C ARG A 5 -3.04 31.55 -15.95
N TYR A 6 -1.88 32.18 -15.75
CA TYR A 6 -0.84 31.63 -14.88
C TYR A 6 -1.29 31.51 -13.41
N LEU A 7 -2.08 32.47 -12.93
CA LEU A 7 -2.63 32.43 -11.57
C LEU A 7 -3.65 31.29 -11.40
N LEU A 8 -4.48 31.03 -12.42
CA LEU A 8 -5.41 29.91 -12.43
C LEU A 8 -4.71 28.54 -12.51
N ILE A 9 -3.63 28.44 -13.30
CA ILE A 9 -2.83 27.20 -13.38
C ILE A 9 -2.10 26.94 -12.05
N GLY A 10 -1.51 27.98 -11.44
CA GLY A 10 -0.86 27.87 -10.13
C GLY A 10 -1.84 27.46 -9.03
N LEU A 11 -3.06 28.00 -9.07
CA LEU A 11 -4.12 27.60 -8.13
C LEU A 11 -4.52 26.14 -8.33
N ALA A 12 -4.78 25.69 -9.57
CA ALA A 12 -5.16 24.30 -9.84
C ALA A 12 -4.08 23.29 -9.38
N LEU A 13 -2.79 23.62 -9.58
CA LEU A 13 -1.67 22.81 -9.10
C LEU A 13 -1.61 22.71 -7.56
N SER A 14 -2.02 23.77 -6.85
CA SER A 14 -2.03 23.77 -5.38
C SER A 14 -3.14 22.92 -4.77
N LEU A 15 -4.31 22.80 -5.42
CA LEU A 15 -5.41 21.95 -4.93
C LEU A 15 -5.09 20.45 -5.06
N ALA A 16 -4.42 20.04 -6.14
CA ALA A 16 -4.05 18.64 -6.36
C ALA A 16 -3.02 18.10 -5.34
N ALA A 17 -2.29 18.99 -4.65
CA ALA A 17 -1.33 18.59 -3.62
C ALA A 17 -1.99 18.11 -2.32
N CYS A 18 -3.25 18.47 -2.06
CA CYS A 18 -3.97 18.07 -0.84
C CYS A 18 -4.70 16.73 -0.96
N ALA A 19 -4.93 16.22 -2.18
CA ALA A 19 -5.60 14.94 -2.45
C ALA A 19 -4.63 13.90 -3.06
N GLN A 20 -3.38 13.87 -2.56
CA GLN A 20 -2.41 12.90 -3.03
C GLN A 20 -2.80 11.49 -2.57
N PRO A 21 -2.62 10.45 -3.41
CA PRO A 21 -2.84 9.06 -2.99
C PRO A 21 -1.99 8.66 -1.79
N ALA A 22 -2.50 7.70 -1.00
CA ALA A 22 -1.75 7.12 0.10
C ALA A 22 -0.40 6.55 -0.38
N ARG A 23 0.69 6.88 0.32
CA ARG A 23 2.03 6.45 -0.06
C ARG A 23 2.30 5.03 0.44
N VAL A 24 2.58 4.10 -0.48
CA VAL A 24 2.96 2.69 -0.19
C VAL A 24 4.00 2.60 0.92
N GLY A 25 5.08 3.38 0.85
CA GLY A 25 6.15 3.33 1.86
C GLY A 25 5.73 3.68 3.29
N GLN A 26 4.60 4.38 3.48
CA GLN A 26 4.04 4.68 4.81
C GLN A 26 3.11 3.57 5.32
N MET A 27 2.78 2.59 4.47
CA MET A 27 1.97 1.43 4.82
C MET A 27 2.84 0.19 5.13
N ILE A 28 4.14 0.22 4.81
CA ILE A 28 5.05 -0.90 5.05
C ILE A 28 5.43 -0.96 6.53
N HIS A 29 5.20 -2.11 7.16
CA HIS A 29 5.72 -2.38 8.48
C HIS A 29 7.22 -2.64 8.42
N HIS A 30 7.99 -1.82 9.13
CA HIS A 30 9.43 -2.02 9.29
C HIS A 30 9.69 -2.58 10.70
N PRO A 31 10.28 -3.78 10.82
CA PRO A 31 10.58 -4.35 12.12
C PRO A 31 11.55 -3.45 12.86
N THR A 32 11.27 -3.19 14.14
CA THR A 32 12.27 -2.61 15.04
C THR A 32 13.32 -3.68 15.38
N GLU A 33 14.55 -3.29 15.73
CA GLU A 33 15.67 -4.23 16.00
C GLU A 33 15.33 -5.32 17.05
N THR A 34 14.36 -5.07 17.92
CA THR A 34 13.85 -6.01 18.94
C THR A 34 12.78 -7.00 18.44
N GLN A 35 12.28 -6.84 17.20
CA GLN A 35 11.15 -7.60 16.63
C GLN A 35 11.55 -8.54 15.49
N VAL A 36 12.84 -8.65 15.16
CA VAL A 36 13.32 -9.66 14.21
C VAL A 36 13.33 -11.02 14.90
N ALA A 37 12.14 -11.55 15.21
CA ALA A 37 12.00 -12.95 15.57
C ALA A 37 12.38 -13.79 14.35
N SER A 38 13.31 -14.72 14.53
CA SER A 38 13.71 -15.62 13.46
C SER A 38 12.51 -16.46 13.03
N VAL A 39 12.02 -16.22 11.83
CA VAL A 39 10.99 -17.04 11.20
C VAL A 39 11.55 -18.44 10.95
N PRO A 40 10.88 -19.52 11.39
CA PRO A 40 11.31 -20.89 11.14
C PRO A 40 11.43 -21.17 9.64
N ASP A 41 12.44 -21.93 9.22
CA ASP A 41 12.66 -22.21 7.80
C ASP A 41 11.49 -22.94 7.13
N ASN A 42 10.70 -23.71 7.89
CA ASN A 42 9.55 -24.46 7.39
C ASN A 42 8.32 -23.59 7.08
N VAL A 43 8.34 -22.28 7.36
CA VAL A 43 7.26 -21.35 7.02
C VAL A 43 7.70 -20.23 6.08
N LYS A 44 8.99 -20.17 5.72
CA LYS A 44 9.50 -19.23 4.72
C LYS A 44 8.90 -19.55 3.35
N GLY A 45 8.54 -18.50 2.60
CA GLY A 45 7.88 -18.63 1.31
C GLY A 45 6.52 -19.34 1.37
N GLY A 46 5.91 -19.43 2.55
CA GLY A 46 4.70 -20.20 2.79
C GLY A 46 3.40 -19.49 2.39
N ILE A 47 3.45 -18.19 2.12
CA ILE A 47 2.25 -17.34 1.94
C ILE A 47 2.27 -16.67 0.58
N GLU A 48 1.16 -16.76 -0.14
CA GLU A 48 0.88 -15.96 -1.34
C GLU A 48 -0.26 -14.99 -1.03
N LEU A 49 -0.05 -13.70 -1.29
CA LEU A 49 -1.10 -12.70 -1.21
C LEU A 49 -1.80 -12.59 -2.57
N VAL A 50 -2.95 -13.27 -2.66
CA VAL A 50 -3.74 -13.40 -3.88
C VAL A 50 -4.46 -12.09 -4.21
N ASP A 51 -5.13 -11.50 -3.22
CA ASP A 51 -5.96 -10.33 -3.44
C ASP A 51 -6.13 -9.44 -2.21
N VAL A 52 -6.52 -8.20 -2.45
CA VAL A 52 -6.87 -7.20 -1.44
C VAL A 52 -8.19 -6.55 -1.85
N ILE A 53 -9.15 -6.53 -0.93
CA ILE A 53 -10.51 -6.07 -1.18
C ILE A 53 -10.85 -4.96 -0.18
N GLY A 54 -11.67 -3.99 -0.60
CA GLY A 54 -12.22 -2.95 0.28
C GLY A 54 -11.45 -1.62 0.26
N GLY A 55 -10.29 -1.58 -0.39
CA GLY A 55 -9.60 -0.34 -0.76
C GLY A 55 -10.37 0.45 -1.81
N GLN A 56 -10.14 1.76 -1.82
CA GLN A 56 -10.76 2.71 -2.71
C GLN A 56 -9.70 3.65 -3.31
N GLU A 57 -9.91 4.02 -4.56
CA GLU A 57 -9.00 4.91 -5.29
C GLU A 57 -9.18 6.36 -4.81
N THR A 58 -8.06 7.06 -4.64
CA THR A 58 -8.10 8.48 -4.26
C THR A 58 -8.74 9.33 -5.36
N ASP A 59 -9.81 10.05 -5.02
CA ASP A 59 -10.39 11.09 -5.89
C ASP A 59 -9.58 12.40 -5.74
N PRO A 60 -9.01 12.96 -6.82
CA PRO A 60 -8.24 14.21 -6.80
C PRO A 60 -9.00 15.43 -6.25
N LEU A 61 -10.33 15.36 -6.19
CA LEU A 61 -11.20 16.44 -5.69
C LEU A 61 -11.78 16.14 -4.29
N SER A 62 -11.47 14.98 -3.70
CA SER A 62 -12.03 14.54 -2.41
C SER A 62 -10.95 14.00 -1.45
N MET A 63 -11.33 13.11 -0.51
CA MET A 63 -10.43 12.51 0.47
C MET A 63 -9.38 11.61 -0.20
N SER A 64 -8.20 11.59 0.41
CA SER A 64 -7.16 10.61 0.11
C SER A 64 -7.58 9.24 0.67
N GLU A 65 -7.46 8.21 -0.16
CA GLU A 65 -7.86 6.84 0.17
C GLU A 65 -6.73 5.85 -0.15
N VAL A 66 -6.85 4.64 0.38
CA VAL A 66 -5.91 3.54 0.16
C VAL A 66 -6.47 2.59 -0.89
N GLY A 67 -5.83 2.53 -2.05
CA GLY A 67 -6.17 1.61 -3.12
C GLY A 67 -5.75 0.17 -2.81
N ASN A 68 -6.42 -0.79 -3.45
CA ASN A 68 -6.14 -2.22 -3.26
C ASN A 68 -4.74 -2.59 -3.74
N LEU A 69 -4.28 -1.98 -4.84
CA LEU A 69 -2.98 -2.28 -5.43
C LEU A 69 -1.83 -1.83 -4.53
N GLU A 70 -1.89 -0.58 -4.08
CA GLU A 70 -0.90 0.03 -3.19
C GLU A 70 -0.85 -0.68 -1.84
N PHE A 71 -2.01 -1.06 -1.31
CA PHE A 71 -2.08 -1.80 -0.05
C PHE A 71 -1.55 -3.23 -0.20
N ARG A 72 -1.85 -3.90 -1.32
CA ARG A 72 -1.28 -5.22 -1.63
C ARG A 72 0.25 -5.17 -1.71
N GLU A 73 0.80 -4.16 -2.39
CA GLU A 73 2.25 -3.97 -2.48
C GLU A 73 2.86 -3.74 -1.09
N ALA A 74 2.23 -2.92 -0.25
CA ALA A 74 2.68 -2.66 1.11
C ALA A 74 2.64 -3.91 2.00
N LEU A 75 1.58 -4.73 1.90
CA LEU A 75 1.46 -5.99 2.62
C LEU A 75 2.52 -6.99 2.17
N CYS A 76 2.68 -7.21 0.85
CA CYS A 76 3.74 -8.07 0.32
C CYS A 76 5.11 -7.65 0.84
N SER A 77 5.43 -6.36 0.77
CA SER A 77 6.69 -5.81 1.27
C SER A 77 6.86 -6.06 2.77
N SER A 78 5.79 -5.90 3.55
CA SER A 78 5.81 -6.13 5.01
C SER A 78 6.07 -7.59 5.37
N PHE A 79 5.49 -8.54 4.63
CA PHE A 79 5.70 -9.97 4.85
C PHE A 79 7.03 -10.48 4.28
N ASP A 80 7.51 -9.87 3.19
CA ASP A 80 8.79 -10.22 2.56
C ASP A 80 9.99 -9.88 3.45
N VAL A 81 9.88 -8.84 4.29
CA VAL A 81 10.88 -8.53 5.33
C VAL A 81 11.12 -9.73 6.27
N TYR A 82 10.12 -10.58 6.45
CA TYR A 82 10.20 -11.82 7.24
C TYR A 82 10.46 -13.07 6.39
N GLY A 83 10.60 -12.93 5.06
CA GLY A 83 10.77 -14.02 4.11
C GLY A 83 9.54 -14.93 3.97
N LEU A 84 8.34 -14.41 4.26
CA LEU A 84 7.10 -15.20 4.28
C LEU A 84 6.44 -15.32 2.90
N ILE A 85 6.71 -14.38 1.99
CA ILE A 85 6.12 -14.37 0.66
C ILE A 85 6.75 -15.45 -0.22
N GLY A 86 5.92 -16.36 -0.72
CA GLY A 86 6.26 -17.34 -1.75
C GLY A 86 5.82 -16.90 -3.13
N TYR A 87 6.39 -17.53 -4.16
CA TYR A 87 6.04 -17.28 -5.57
C TYR A 87 5.87 -18.61 -6.30
N GLY A 88 4.78 -18.76 -7.07
CA GLY A 88 4.50 -19.93 -7.91
C GLY A 88 3.40 -20.84 -7.36
N ASP A 89 3.14 -21.94 -8.06
CA ASP A 89 1.96 -22.79 -7.84
C ASP A 89 2.03 -23.69 -6.58
N ASP A 90 3.20 -23.80 -5.95
CA ASP A 90 3.47 -24.68 -4.80
C ASP A 90 3.45 -23.94 -3.44
N VAL A 91 2.90 -22.72 -3.39
CA VAL A 91 2.77 -21.98 -2.13
C VAL A 91 1.64 -22.58 -1.28
N PRO A 92 1.91 -23.02 -0.04
CA PRO A 92 0.95 -23.81 0.72
C PRO A 92 -0.24 -23.02 1.27
N LEU A 93 -0.14 -21.69 1.36
CA LEU A 93 -1.19 -20.83 1.88
C LEU A 93 -1.48 -19.64 0.95
N ALA A 94 -2.72 -19.56 0.49
CA ALA A 94 -3.27 -18.39 -0.18
C ALA A 94 -3.97 -17.46 0.82
N MET A 95 -3.70 -16.17 0.73
CA MET A 95 -4.26 -15.14 1.59
C MET A 95 -5.00 -14.08 0.75
N THR A 96 -6.18 -13.67 1.23
CA THR A 96 -6.90 -12.49 0.78
C THR A 96 -7.05 -11.54 1.96
N ALA A 97 -6.67 -10.28 1.78
CA ALA A 97 -6.84 -9.26 2.81
C ALA A 97 -8.07 -8.41 2.54
N HIS A 98 -8.77 -8.02 3.61
CA HIS A 98 -9.89 -7.08 3.53
C HIS A 98 -9.50 -5.81 4.27
N LEU A 99 -9.44 -4.69 3.55
CA LEU A 99 -9.40 -3.36 4.14
C LEU A 99 -10.83 -3.01 4.58
N ILE A 100 -11.05 -2.84 5.88
CA ILE A 100 -12.38 -2.59 6.44
C ILE A 100 -12.63 -1.10 6.57
N GLU A 101 -11.88 -0.43 7.45
CA GLU A 101 -12.01 1.00 7.72
C GLU A 101 -10.68 1.51 8.29
N LEU A 102 -10.37 2.77 8.00
CA LEU A 102 -9.21 3.49 8.54
C LEU A 102 -9.74 4.56 9.50
N GLU A 103 -9.36 4.47 10.78
CA GLU A 103 -9.69 5.48 11.81
C GLU A 103 -8.81 6.73 11.72
#